data_AF-A0A3C0U9T3-F1
#
_entry.id   AF-A0A3C0U9T3-F1
#
_cell.length_a   1.000
_cell.length_b   1.000
_cell.length_c   1.000
_cell.angle_alpha   90.00
_cell.angle_beta   90.00
_cell.angle_gamma   90.00
#
_symmetry.space_group_name_H-M   'P 1'
#
loop_
_entity.id
_entity.type
_entity.pdbx_description
1 polymer ?
#
loop_
_entity_poly.entity_id
_entity_poly.type
_entity_poly.pdbx_seq_one_letter_code
_entity_poly.pdbx_strand_id
1 'polypeptide(L)'
;YPVQAVYHAIGYKPATAPGIAYDERHAHLANANGDGRITTEASGDDAQVRERLYATGWAKRGPVGLIGSTKSDALMIVTNMLEDLSKAAEGGRVAADRDPESIDRLLASRGVKPIDFAGWKKVDAFERAEGAKEGREHKKVIDPEQMRALAHA
;
A
#
# COMPACT_ATOMS: atom_id res chain seq x y z
N TYR A 1 -3.84 40.28 3.96
CA TYR A 1 -4.85 40.27 2.88
C TYR A 1 -6.14 39.66 3.43
N PRO A 2 -7.31 40.27 3.25
CA PRO A 2 -8.59 39.66 3.62
C PRO A 2 -8.96 38.56 2.62
N VAL A 3 -9.26 37.34 3.10
CA VAL A 3 -9.67 36.19 2.28
C VAL A 3 -10.82 35.44 2.96
N GLN A 4 -11.64 34.72 2.16
CA GLN A 4 -12.80 33.95 2.63
C GLN A 4 -12.52 32.45 2.75
N ALA A 5 -11.47 31.94 2.11
CA ALA A 5 -11.07 30.55 2.16
C ALA A 5 -9.56 30.39 1.96
N VAL A 6 -8.99 29.34 2.56
CA VAL A 6 -7.58 28.95 2.45
C VAL A 6 -7.53 27.44 2.27
N TYR A 7 -6.74 26.98 1.30
CA TYR A 7 -6.53 25.56 1.02
C TYR A 7 -5.04 25.23 1.09
N HIS A 8 -4.66 24.27 1.93
CA HIS A 8 -3.28 23.80 2.04
C HIS A 8 -3.02 22.70 1.00
N ALA A 9 -2.28 23.04 -0.05
CA ALA A 9 -1.81 22.10 -1.06
C ALA A 9 -0.28 21.94 -1.00
N ILE A 10 0.24 21.71 0.22
CA ILE A 10 1.68 21.73 0.55
C ILE A 10 2.30 20.33 0.67
N GLY A 11 1.66 19.32 0.08
CA GLY A 11 2.11 17.93 0.08
C GLY A 11 1.30 17.01 1.00
N TYR A 12 1.66 15.73 0.98
CA TYR A 12 1.01 14.67 1.76
C TYR A 12 2.02 14.00 2.70
N LYS A 13 1.53 13.35 3.76
CA LYS A 13 2.35 12.49 4.61
C LYS A 13 1.86 11.05 4.48
N PRO A 14 2.68 10.10 3.99
CA PRO A 14 2.34 8.69 4.04
C PRO A 14 1.95 8.26 5.45
N ALA A 15 0.95 7.38 5.57
CA ALA A 15 0.52 6.88 6.86
C ALA A 15 1.61 6.01 7.52
N THR A 16 1.64 6.02 8.84
CA THR A 16 2.42 5.05 9.62
C THR A 16 1.75 3.68 9.56
N ALA A 17 2.55 2.62 9.74
CA ALA A 17 2.05 1.25 9.87
C ALA A 17 2.54 0.66 11.20
N PRO A 18 1.67 0.04 12.02
CA PRO A 18 2.08 -0.54 13.30
C PRO A 18 3.25 -1.52 13.13
N GLY A 19 4.29 -1.36 13.94
CA GLY A 19 5.47 -2.22 13.92
C GLY A 19 6.45 -1.94 12.77
N ILE A 20 6.25 -0.87 12.01
CA ILE A 20 7.15 -0.42 10.94
C ILE A 20 7.79 0.91 11.34
N ALA A 21 9.13 0.98 11.30
CA ALA A 21 9.85 2.22 11.59
C ALA A 21 9.51 3.31 10.57
N TYR A 22 9.41 4.55 11.06
CA TYR A 22 9.03 5.70 10.26
C TYR A 22 10.10 6.80 10.38
N ASP A 23 10.55 7.31 9.24
CA ASP A 23 11.45 8.44 9.19
C ASP A 23 10.63 9.74 9.29
N GLU A 24 10.55 10.30 10.49
CA GLU A 24 9.81 11.55 10.73
C GLU A 24 10.41 12.76 10.03
N ARG A 25 11.73 12.75 9.76
CA ARG A 25 12.43 13.87 9.11
C ARG A 25 12.10 13.94 7.63
N HIS A 26 12.06 12.80 6.95
CA HIS A 26 11.80 12.71 5.52
C HIS A 26 10.37 12.31 5.18
N ALA A 27 9.55 11.98 6.19
CA ALA A 27 8.14 11.65 6.09
C ALA A 27 7.86 10.46 5.15
N HIS A 28 8.49 9.32 5.43
CA HIS A 28 8.22 8.03 4.77
C HIS A 28 8.60 6.86 5.69
N LEU A 29 8.28 5.63 5.29
CA LEU A 29 8.72 4.43 6.01
C LEU A 29 10.25 4.35 5.97
N ALA A 30 10.87 4.09 7.11
CA ALA A 30 12.31 4.04 7.23
C ALA A 30 12.87 2.88 6.39
N ASN A 31 13.83 3.17 5.52
CA ASN A 31 14.42 2.18 4.63
C ASN A 31 15.91 2.46 4.40
N ALA A 32 16.67 1.40 4.15
CA ALA A 32 18.12 1.46 4.02
C ALA A 32 18.52 2.18 2.73
N ASN A 33 19.34 3.23 2.84
CA ASN A 33 19.94 3.92 1.70
C ASN A 33 18.97 4.35 0.57
N GLY A 34 17.67 4.47 0.84
CA GLY A 34 16.67 4.77 -0.20
C GLY A 34 16.41 3.62 -1.17
N ASP A 35 16.80 2.38 -0.85
CA ASP A 35 16.61 1.19 -1.70
C ASP A 35 15.28 0.46 -1.44
N GLY A 36 14.53 0.89 -0.42
CA GLY A 36 13.22 0.36 -0.06
C GLY A 36 13.22 -0.85 0.87
N ARG A 37 14.37 -1.41 1.26
CA ARG A 37 14.46 -2.41 2.34
C ARG A 37 14.18 -1.73 3.68
N ILE A 38 13.10 -2.12 4.35
CA ILE A 38 12.69 -1.47 5.61
C ILE A 38 13.74 -1.69 6.69
N THR A 39 14.01 -0.67 7.50
CA THR A 39 14.89 -0.78 8.67
C THR A 39 14.10 -1.00 9.97
N THR A 40 14.73 -1.57 10.98
CA THR A 40 14.15 -1.78 12.31
C THR A 40 13.93 -0.48 13.07
N GLU A 41 14.78 0.51 12.82
CA GLU A 41 14.76 1.84 13.39
C GLU A 41 14.86 2.89 12.29
N ALA A 42 14.47 4.14 12.58
CA ALA A 42 14.55 5.23 11.62
C ALA A 42 15.99 5.67 11.33
N SER A 43 16.87 5.58 12.33
CA SER A 43 18.29 5.96 12.26
C SER A 43 19.06 5.38 13.44
N GLY A 44 20.40 5.51 13.40
CA GLY A 44 21.31 5.07 14.46
C GLY A 44 22.14 3.84 14.06
N ASP A 45 23.22 3.59 14.81
CA ASP A 45 24.17 2.51 14.53
C ASP A 45 23.53 1.11 14.67
N ASP A 46 22.47 1.01 15.45
CA ASP A 46 21.69 -0.21 15.65
C ASP A 46 20.59 -0.43 14.57
N ALA A 47 20.41 0.51 13.64
CA ALA A 47 19.41 0.36 12.58
C ALA A 47 19.83 -0.77 11.62
N GLN A 48 19.07 -1.87 11.64
CA GLN A 48 19.31 -3.03 10.78
C GLN A 48 18.22 -3.14 9.72
N VAL A 49 18.54 -3.76 8.58
CA VAL A 49 17.52 -4.14 7.60
C VAL A 49 16.62 -5.22 8.20
N ARG A 50 15.31 -4.96 8.18
CA ARG A 50 14.29 -5.96 8.50
C ARG A 50 14.09 -6.87 7.29
N GLU A 51 14.51 -8.11 7.42
CA GLU A 51 14.43 -9.08 6.32
C GLU A 51 13.01 -9.21 5.75
N ARG A 52 12.93 -9.33 4.43
CA ARG A 52 11.70 -9.59 3.65
C ARG A 52 10.60 -8.53 3.79
N LEU A 53 10.94 -7.34 4.25
CA LEU A 53 10.00 -6.22 4.32
C LEU A 53 10.51 -5.06 3.47
N TYR A 54 9.66 -4.60 2.55
CA TYR A 54 10.02 -3.58 1.57
C TYR A 54 8.93 -2.51 1.47
N ALA A 55 9.32 -1.29 1.12
CA ALA A 55 8.42 -0.22 0.71
C ALA A 55 8.71 0.24 -0.72
N THR A 56 7.66 0.69 -1.41
CA THR A 56 7.74 1.28 -2.75
C THR A 56 6.84 2.52 -2.84
N GLY A 57 7.07 3.35 -3.86
CA GLY A 57 6.30 4.54 -4.14
C GLY A 57 6.42 5.58 -3.04
N TRP A 58 5.32 6.26 -2.73
CA TRP A 58 5.33 7.34 -1.74
C TRP A 58 5.61 6.85 -0.32
N ALA A 59 5.28 5.59 0.00
CA ALA A 59 5.62 5.00 1.29
C ALA A 59 7.13 4.88 1.50
N LYS A 60 7.92 4.79 0.42
CA LYS A 60 9.39 4.72 0.45
C LYS A 60 10.07 6.07 0.32
N ARG A 61 9.58 6.92 -0.59
CA ARG A 61 10.29 8.14 -1.05
C ARG A 61 9.58 9.45 -0.69
N GLY A 62 8.45 9.39 0.02
CA GLY A 62 7.59 10.54 0.26
C GLY A 62 6.72 10.90 -0.95
N PRO A 63 5.84 11.91 -0.84
CA PRO A 63 4.74 12.20 -1.76
C PRO A 63 5.17 12.94 -3.05
N VAL A 64 6.29 12.54 -3.65
CA VAL A 64 6.89 13.23 -4.81
C VAL A 64 6.97 12.29 -6.01
N GLY A 65 6.57 12.82 -7.16
CA GLY A 65 6.66 12.15 -8.45
C GLY A 65 5.31 11.72 -9.03
N LEU A 66 5.31 11.54 -10.36
CA LEU A 66 4.15 11.11 -11.14
C LEU A 66 4.02 9.58 -11.13
N ILE A 67 2.90 9.06 -11.65
CA ILE A 67 2.60 7.63 -11.76
C ILE A 67 3.77 6.85 -12.40
N GLY A 68 4.40 7.40 -13.46
CA GLY A 68 5.53 6.76 -14.12
C GLY A 68 6.76 6.59 -13.22
N SER A 69 7.04 7.56 -12.35
CA SER A 69 8.16 7.47 -11.39
C SER A 69 7.92 6.40 -10.33
N THR A 70 6.66 6.20 -9.92
CA THR A 70 6.28 5.12 -9.00
C THR A 70 6.43 3.74 -9.65
N LYS A 71 6.15 3.61 -10.96
CA LYS A 71 6.37 2.35 -11.70
C LYS A 71 7.85 1.96 -11.73
N SER A 72 8.74 2.89 -12.06
CA SER A 72 10.19 2.62 -12.10
C SER A 72 10.75 2.30 -10.71
N ASP A 73 10.26 2.99 -9.67
CA ASP A 73 10.60 2.67 -8.29
C ASP A 73 10.16 1.24 -7.91
N ALA A 74 8.92 0.86 -8.22
CA ALA A 74 8.43 -0.49 -7.94
C ALA A 74 9.27 -1.58 -8.62
N LEU A 75 9.74 -1.33 -9.85
CA LEU A 75 10.65 -2.25 -10.53
C LEU A 75 11.97 -2.42 -9.78
N MET A 76 12.57 -1.33 -9.28
CA MET A 76 13.77 -1.40 -8.44
C MET A 76 13.53 -2.24 -7.19
N ILE A 77 12.36 -2.08 -6.54
CA ILE A 77 12.02 -2.85 -5.34
C ILE A 77 11.89 -4.34 -5.64
N VAL A 78 11.22 -4.70 -6.75
CA VAL A 78 11.13 -6.10 -7.17
C VAL A 78 12.52 -6.68 -7.46
N THR A 79 13.42 -5.93 -8.09
CA THR A 79 14.81 -6.36 -8.29
C THR A 79 15.51 -6.63 -6.95
N ASN A 80 15.40 -5.71 -5.99
CA ASN A 80 15.96 -5.90 -4.65
C ASN A 80 15.40 -7.13 -3.93
N MET A 81 14.09 -7.36 -4.04
CA MET A 81 13.44 -8.56 -3.50
C MET A 81 14.01 -9.85 -4.11
N LEU A 82 14.20 -9.88 -5.43
CA LEU A 82 14.76 -11.05 -6.13
C LEU A 82 16.24 -11.27 -5.77
N GLU A 83 17.03 -10.20 -5.63
CA GLU A 83 18.41 -10.28 -5.17
C GLU A 83 18.51 -10.87 -3.77
N ASP A 84 17.70 -10.38 -2.83
CA ASP A 84 17.67 -10.89 -1.46
C ASP A 84 17.19 -12.35 -1.41
N LEU A 85 16.20 -12.69 -2.24
CA LEU A 85 15.71 -14.05 -2.37
C LEU A 85 16.80 -14.99 -2.89
N SER A 86 17.61 -14.55 -3.84
CA SER A 86 18.69 -15.35 -4.43
C SER A 86 19.83 -15.65 -3.46
N LYS A 87 20.05 -14.75 -2.49
CA LYS A 87 21.08 -14.90 -1.43
C LYS A 87 20.63 -15.80 -0.28
N ALA A 88 19.32 -16.05 -0.14
CA ALA A 88 18.80 -16.90 0.93
C ALA A 88 19.24 -18.35 0.72
N ALA A 89 19.88 -18.93 1.75
CA ALA A 89 20.53 -20.25 1.73
C ALA A 89 19.63 -21.43 1.35
N GLU A 90 18.30 -21.24 1.29
CA GLU A 90 17.30 -22.28 0.99
C GLU A 90 16.47 -22.00 -0.27
N GLY A 91 16.99 -21.23 -1.24
CA GLY A 91 16.30 -21.00 -2.52
C GLY A 91 14.92 -20.36 -2.35
N GLY A 92 14.76 -19.50 -1.34
CA GLY A 92 13.54 -18.74 -1.09
C GLY A 92 12.43 -19.43 -0.31
N ARG A 93 12.68 -20.57 0.35
CA ARG A 93 11.66 -21.31 1.11
C ARG A 93 11.62 -20.98 2.60
N VAL A 94 11.09 -19.82 2.97
CA VAL A 94 11.25 -19.32 4.36
C VAL A 94 9.98 -19.31 5.23
N ALA A 95 8.80 -19.46 4.63
CA ALA A 95 7.56 -19.52 5.41
C ALA A 95 7.36 -20.93 6.00
N ALA A 96 7.15 -21.01 7.31
CA ALA A 96 6.84 -22.26 8.01
C ALA A 96 5.50 -22.86 7.56
N ASP A 97 4.52 -22.01 7.27
CA ASP A 97 3.24 -22.36 6.66
C ASP A 97 3.19 -21.81 5.23
N ARG A 98 2.77 -22.66 4.28
CA ARG A 98 2.78 -22.39 2.85
C ARG A 98 1.45 -22.66 2.18
N ASP A 99 0.42 -23.01 2.94
CA ASP A 99 -0.90 -23.20 2.39
C ASP A 99 -1.43 -21.86 1.85
N PRO A 100 -1.82 -21.77 0.56
CA PRO A 100 -2.31 -20.54 -0.03
C PRO A 100 -3.55 -19.97 0.70
N GLU A 101 -4.32 -20.81 1.39
CA GLU A 101 -5.52 -20.40 2.13
C GLU A 101 -5.22 -19.93 3.57
N SER A 102 -3.98 -19.99 4.04
CA SER A 102 -3.66 -19.68 5.44
C SER A 102 -3.97 -18.23 5.83
N ILE A 103 -3.76 -17.28 4.92
CA ILE A 103 -4.14 -15.89 5.15
C ILE A 103 -5.66 -15.72 5.16
N ASP A 104 -6.37 -16.40 4.26
CA ASP A 104 -7.83 -16.33 4.18
C ASP A 104 -8.48 -16.88 5.46
N ARG A 105 -7.99 -18.03 5.96
CA ARG A 105 -8.44 -18.59 7.24
C ARG A 105 -8.12 -17.68 8.42
N LEU A 106 -6.94 -17.06 8.43
CA LEU A 106 -6.57 -16.09 9.47
C LEU A 106 -7.53 -14.90 9.47
N LEU A 107 -7.83 -14.33 8.30
CA LEU A 107 -8.77 -13.22 8.16
C LEU A 107 -10.18 -13.62 8.59
N ALA A 108 -10.66 -14.79 8.17
CA ALA A 108 -11.97 -15.33 8.56
C ALA A 108 -12.08 -15.54 10.08
N SER A 109 -11.05 -16.10 10.73
CA SER A 109 -11.02 -16.27 12.19
C SER A 109 -11.07 -14.95 12.96
N ARG A 110 -10.64 -13.84 12.32
CA ARG A 110 -10.71 -12.47 12.87
C ARG A 110 -12.01 -11.74 12.47
N GLY A 111 -12.94 -12.42 11.79
CA GLY A 111 -14.20 -11.84 11.31
C GLY A 111 -14.04 -10.85 10.16
N VAL A 112 -12.87 -10.83 9.49
CA VAL A 112 -12.61 -9.93 8.36
C VAL A 112 -13.17 -10.55 7.09
N LYS A 113 -13.91 -9.75 6.30
CA LYS A 113 -14.44 -10.12 4.99
C LYS A 113 -13.77 -9.27 3.91
N PRO A 114 -12.73 -9.77 3.22
CA PRO A 114 -12.05 -9.01 2.17
C PRO A 114 -12.97 -8.73 0.99
N ILE A 115 -12.79 -7.57 0.36
CA ILE A 115 -13.32 -7.30 -0.98
C ILE A 115 -12.22 -7.68 -1.96
N ASP A 116 -12.45 -8.75 -2.70
CA ASP A 116 -11.55 -9.20 -3.76
C ASP A 116 -11.80 -8.42 -5.07
N PHE A 117 -11.09 -8.81 -6.12
CA PHE A 117 -11.24 -8.18 -7.43
C PHE A 117 -12.64 -8.40 -8.03
N ALA A 118 -13.29 -9.53 -7.74
CA ALA A 118 -14.65 -9.78 -8.22
C ALA A 118 -15.66 -8.85 -7.53
N GLY A 119 -15.55 -8.67 -6.21
CA GLY A 119 -16.37 -7.72 -5.45
C GLY A 119 -16.13 -6.28 -5.90
N TRP A 120 -14.88 -5.86 -6.13
CA TRP A 120 -14.58 -4.55 -6.68
C TRP A 120 -15.27 -4.30 -8.03
N LYS A 121 -15.26 -5.28 -8.94
CA LYS A 121 -15.94 -5.15 -10.25
C LYS A 121 -17.45 -4.94 -10.14
N LYS A 122 -18.10 -5.45 -9.08
CA LYS A 122 -19.53 -5.19 -8.83
C LYS A 122 -19.76 -3.73 -8.47
N VAL A 123 -18.89 -3.16 -7.62
CA VAL A 123 -18.92 -1.74 -7.28
C VAL A 123 -18.68 -0.88 -8.52
N ASP A 124 -17.63 -1.15 -9.31
CA ASP A 124 -17.34 -0.41 -10.56
C ASP A 124 -18.53 -0.45 -11.54
N ALA A 125 -19.13 -1.63 -11.74
CA ALA A 125 -20.30 -1.77 -12.61
C ALA A 125 -21.50 -0.94 -12.12
N PHE A 126 -21.76 -0.94 -10.81
CA PHE A 126 -22.80 -0.12 -10.21
C PHE A 126 -22.52 1.39 -10.40
N GLU A 127 -21.30 1.84 -10.08
CA GLU A 127 -20.91 3.25 -10.22
C GLU A 127 -21.04 3.74 -11.66
N ARG A 128 -20.65 2.92 -12.65
CA ARG A 128 -20.80 3.23 -14.07
C ARG A 128 -22.26 3.31 -14.49
N ALA A 129 -23.11 2.38 -14.03
CA ALA A 129 -24.54 2.39 -14.33
C ALA A 129 -25.23 3.64 -13.75
N GLU A 130 -24.90 4.03 -12.52
CA GLU A 130 -25.42 5.27 -11.92
C GLU A 130 -24.89 6.52 -12.62
N GLY A 131 -23.61 6.52 -13.04
CA GLY A 131 -23.02 7.60 -13.82
C GLY A 131 -23.73 7.81 -15.16
N ALA A 132 -24.04 6.73 -15.88
CA ALA A 132 -24.68 6.77 -17.18
C ALA A 132 -26.06 7.46 -17.15
N LYS A 133 -26.83 7.31 -16.07
CA LYS A 133 -28.12 7.99 -15.86
C LYS A 133 -28.01 9.52 -15.83
N GLU A 134 -26.82 10.03 -15.49
CA GLU A 134 -26.51 11.45 -15.42
C GLU A 134 -25.59 11.92 -16.58
N GLY A 135 -25.30 11.06 -17.57
CA GLY A 135 -24.36 11.38 -18.65
C GLY A 135 -22.89 11.45 -18.21
N ARG A 136 -22.51 10.71 -17.17
CA ARG A 136 -21.15 10.66 -16.60
C ARG A 136 -20.53 9.27 -16.78
N GLU A 137 -19.20 9.16 -16.76
CA GLU A 137 -18.53 7.85 -16.85
C GLU A 137 -18.84 6.96 -15.64
N HIS A 138 -18.82 7.55 -14.44
CA HIS A 138 -19.15 6.88 -13.19
C HIS A 138 -19.65 7.89 -12.15
N LYS A 139 -20.48 7.41 -11.21
CA LYS A 139 -20.91 8.11 -10.01
C LYS A 139 -20.49 7.29 -8.79
N LYS A 140 -19.51 7.80 -8.04
CA LYS A 140 -18.88 7.05 -6.95
C LYS A 140 -19.84 6.74 -5.80
N VAL A 141 -19.75 5.54 -5.27
CA VAL A 141 -20.33 5.16 -3.99
C VAL A 141 -19.44 5.73 -2.89
N ILE A 142 -19.96 6.70 -2.14
CA ILE A 142 -19.21 7.39 -1.08
C ILE A 142 -19.50 6.83 0.31
N ASP A 143 -20.61 6.10 0.48
CA ASP A 143 -20.94 5.44 1.73
C ASP A 143 -20.21 4.09 1.84
N PRO A 144 -19.35 3.89 2.85
CA PRO A 144 -18.59 2.65 2.99
C PRO A 144 -19.46 1.41 3.20
N GLU A 145 -20.62 1.52 3.86
CA GLU A 145 -21.51 0.35 4.06
C GLU A 145 -22.20 -0.06 2.76
N GLN A 146 -22.68 0.91 1.98
CA GLN A 146 -23.20 0.64 0.65
C GLN A 146 -22.13 -0.02 -0.25
N MET A 147 -20.89 0.49 -0.23
CA MET A 147 -19.78 -0.09 -1.00
C MET A 147 -19.55 -1.57 -0.62
N ARG A 148 -19.51 -1.88 0.69
CA ARG A 148 -19.38 -3.25 1.19
C ARG A 148 -20.56 -4.13 0.76
N ALA A 149 -21.78 -3.62 0.88
CA ALA A 149 -22.97 -4.36 0.48
C ALA A 149 -22.95 -4.71 -1.01
N LEU A 150 -22.59 -3.77 -1.88
CA LEU A 150 -22.46 -3.99 -3.32
C LEU A 150 -21.33 -4.96 -3.67
N ALA A 151 -20.20 -4.88 -2.98
CA ALA A 151 -19.07 -5.77 -3.22
C ALA A 151 -19.39 -7.24 -2.83
N HIS A 152 -20.22 -7.43 -1.81
CA HIS A 152 -20.57 -8.75 -1.29
C HIS A 152 -21.88 -9.33 -1.83
N ALA A 153 -22.70 -8.54 -2.54
CA ALA A 153 -23.93 -8.98 -3.20
C ALA A 153 -23.65 -9.99 -4.32
#